data_AF-A0A132N2E8-F1
#
_entry.id   AF-A0A132N2E8-F1
#
_cell.length_a   1.000
_cell.length_b   1.000
_cell.length_c   1.000
_cell.angle_alpha   90.00
_cell.angle_beta   90.00
_cell.angle_gamma   90.00
#
_symmetry.space_group_name_H-M   'P 1'
#
loop_
_entity.id
_entity.type
_entity.pdbx_description
1 polymer ?
#
loop_
_entity_poly.entity_id
_entity_poly.type
_entity_poly.pdbx_seq_one_letter_code
_entity_poly.pdbx_strand_id
1 'polypeptide(L)'
;MAALAVAALVAVSGCSDPRPQQPPRLAPPVQPPAQPPAPVTTTVTPTPTGATLSPTPSTPPLTREQAAKRYLAIVRPYNQTLERLERAINSGEPLPTLKTLAAQVAEANTTRIRQFQETPWPADVRAPVQELVAQARSAMGPLHQAATAKTREELVSLVLRAGRHDGARQAAEIRKRLKLSQYDEEVP
;
A
#
# COMPACT_ATOMS: atom_id res chain seq x y z
N MET A 1 -16.70 6.22 -22.18
CA MET A 1 -16.73 7.70 -22.12
C MET A 1 -17.28 8.12 -20.78
N ALA A 2 -16.42 8.57 -19.86
CA ALA A 2 -16.72 9.56 -18.82
C ALA A 2 -15.44 9.75 -17.99
N ALA A 3 -14.57 10.66 -18.44
CA ALA A 3 -13.64 11.31 -17.55
C ALA A 3 -14.46 12.17 -16.60
N LEU A 4 -14.52 11.82 -15.32
CA LEU A 4 -15.02 12.71 -14.29
C LEU A 4 -13.87 13.14 -13.40
N ALA A 5 -13.21 14.20 -13.87
CA ALA A 5 -12.39 15.07 -13.06
C ALA A 5 -13.27 15.70 -11.97
N VAL A 6 -13.03 15.36 -10.71
CA VAL A 6 -13.59 16.12 -9.59
C VAL A 6 -12.70 17.33 -9.38
N ALA A 7 -13.15 18.46 -9.90
CA ALA A 7 -12.62 19.77 -9.58
C ALA A 7 -12.92 20.08 -8.10
N ALA A 8 -11.92 19.93 -7.24
CA ALA A 8 -11.96 20.47 -5.89
C ALA A 8 -11.56 21.95 -5.96
N LEU A 9 -12.56 22.82 -6.04
CA LEU A 9 -12.39 24.24 -5.81
C LEU A 9 -12.28 24.46 -4.29
N VAL A 10 -11.07 24.73 -3.80
CA VAL A 10 -10.88 25.33 -2.47
C VAL A 10 -9.97 26.53 -2.63
N ALA A 11 -10.60 27.70 -2.75
CA ALA A 11 -9.95 28.96 -2.44
C ALA A 11 -9.97 29.13 -0.92
N VAL A 12 -8.82 28.99 -0.27
CA VAL A 12 -8.57 29.63 1.02
C VAL A 12 -7.23 30.36 0.91
N SER A 13 -7.34 31.67 0.84
CA SER A 13 -6.28 32.66 1.01
C SER A 13 -5.79 32.63 2.45
N GLY A 14 -4.48 32.62 2.67
CA GLY A 14 -3.91 32.80 4.02
C GLY A 14 -2.43 32.46 4.11
N CYS A 15 -1.58 33.45 3.84
CA CYS A 15 -0.17 33.43 4.20
C CYS A 15 0.01 33.43 5.72
N SER A 16 0.93 32.64 6.26
CA SER A 16 2.05 33.09 7.12
C SER A 16 2.77 31.90 7.74
N ASP A 17 4.03 31.75 7.36
CA ASP A 17 5.05 30.99 8.08
C ASP A 17 5.54 31.85 9.26
N PRO A 18 5.62 31.30 10.48
CA PRO A 18 6.77 31.64 11.30
C PRO A 18 7.35 30.40 11.97
N ARG A 19 8.52 29.96 11.47
CA ARG A 19 9.53 29.19 12.20
C ARG A 19 9.82 29.85 13.56
N PRO A 20 9.67 29.14 14.69
CA PRO A 20 10.37 29.50 15.91
C PRO A 20 11.78 28.92 15.88
N GLN A 21 12.74 29.82 16.01
CA GLN A 21 14.16 29.54 16.11
C GLN A 21 14.48 28.71 17.35
N GLN A 22 15.43 27.80 17.18
CA GLN A 22 16.05 26.99 18.21
C GLN A 22 16.92 27.88 19.13
N PRO A 23 16.71 27.91 20.46
CA PRO A 23 17.63 28.56 21.38
C PRO A 23 18.93 27.73 21.54
N PRO A 24 20.10 28.37 21.77
CA PRO A 24 21.38 27.70 21.80
C PRO A 24 21.76 27.12 23.18
N ARG A 25 22.50 26.01 23.12
CA ARG A 25 23.52 25.48 24.06
C ARG A 25 23.09 25.10 25.48
N LEU A 26 23.56 23.93 25.92
CA LEU A 26 24.66 23.82 26.90
C LEU A 26 25.45 22.53 26.60
N ALA A 27 26.76 22.65 26.41
CA ALA A 27 27.68 21.53 26.30
C ALA A 27 28.17 21.15 27.72
N PRO A 28 28.13 19.87 28.12
CA PRO A 28 28.91 19.37 29.24
C PRO A 28 30.34 18.99 28.79
N PRO A 29 31.28 18.86 29.76
CA PRO A 29 32.66 19.36 29.62
C PRO A 29 33.61 18.45 28.82
N VAL A 30 34.59 19.13 28.23
CA VAL A 30 35.83 18.56 27.68
C VAL A 30 36.56 17.80 28.79
N GLN A 31 36.68 16.48 28.66
CA GLN A 31 37.62 15.68 29.45
C GLN A 31 38.99 15.66 28.75
N PRO A 32 40.11 15.81 29.48
CA PRO A 32 41.47 15.63 28.95
C PRO A 32 41.73 14.16 28.55
N PRO A 33 42.71 13.90 27.66
CA PRO A 33 42.97 12.57 27.13
C PRO A 33 43.55 11.64 28.21
N ALA A 34 42.84 10.55 28.49
CA ALA A 34 43.41 9.43 29.24
C ALA A 34 44.40 8.69 28.34
N GLN A 35 45.62 8.51 28.84
CA GLN A 35 46.71 7.78 28.20
C GLN A 35 46.34 6.32 27.91
N PRO A 36 46.89 5.72 26.83
CA PRO A 36 46.66 4.31 26.50
C PRO A 36 47.38 3.38 27.48
N PRO A 37 46.73 2.32 28.00
CA PRO A 37 47.45 1.20 28.58
C PRO A 37 48.12 0.34 27.48
N ALA A 38 49.27 -0.22 27.82
CA ALA A 38 50.16 -1.03 26.98
C ALA A 38 49.45 -2.20 26.26
N PRO A 39 49.97 -2.64 25.09
CA PRO A 39 49.43 -3.81 24.40
C PRO A 39 49.76 -5.08 25.19
N VAL A 40 48.73 -5.73 25.74
CA VAL A 40 48.82 -7.14 26.15
C VAL A 40 48.51 -8.01 24.94
N THR A 41 49.52 -8.73 24.47
CA THR A 41 49.41 -9.69 23.38
C THR A 41 48.74 -10.96 23.91
N THR A 42 47.41 -11.04 23.85
CA THR A 42 46.68 -12.30 24.02
C THR A 42 46.53 -12.99 22.66
N THR A 43 47.32 -14.04 22.46
CA THR A 43 47.20 -14.96 21.32
C THR A 43 45.87 -15.71 21.44
N VAL A 44 44.82 -15.21 20.80
CA VAL A 44 43.59 -15.97 20.56
C VAL A 44 43.77 -16.77 19.26
N THR A 45 43.91 -18.08 19.41
CA THR A 45 43.84 -19.05 18.31
C THR A 45 42.48 -18.91 17.63
N PRO A 46 42.38 -18.53 16.34
CA PRO A 46 41.10 -18.51 15.66
C PRO A 46 40.70 -19.96 15.34
N THR A 47 39.69 -20.48 16.02
CA THR A 47 38.93 -21.64 15.55
C THR A 47 38.18 -21.22 14.28
N PRO A 48 38.44 -21.83 13.11
CA PRO A 48 37.61 -21.60 11.94
C PRO A 48 36.31 -22.38 12.13
N THR A 49 35.34 -21.80 12.85
CA THR A 49 33.95 -22.25 12.76
C THR A 49 33.41 -21.72 11.45
N GLY A 50 33.77 -22.40 10.35
CA GLY A 50 33.13 -22.26 9.06
C GLY A 50 31.70 -22.78 9.16
N ALA A 51 30.80 -21.97 9.70
CA ALA A 51 29.38 -22.16 9.50
C ALA A 51 29.10 -21.81 8.03
N THR A 52 29.19 -22.82 7.17
CA THR A 52 28.65 -22.74 5.82
C THR A 52 27.14 -22.55 5.95
N LEU A 53 26.68 -21.30 5.91
CA LEU A 53 25.28 -20.98 5.77
C LEU A 53 24.85 -21.52 4.40
N SER A 54 24.09 -22.63 4.40
CA SER A 54 23.42 -23.08 3.19
C SER A 54 22.59 -21.92 2.63
N PRO A 55 22.79 -21.50 1.37
CA PRO A 55 22.00 -20.42 0.80
C PRO A 55 20.54 -20.83 0.83
N THR A 56 19.70 -20.06 1.55
CA THR A 56 18.25 -20.27 1.51
C THR A 56 17.81 -20.12 0.05
N PRO A 57 17.09 -21.11 -0.52
CA PRO A 57 16.62 -21.00 -1.89
C PRO A 57 15.73 -19.75 -2.03
N SER A 58 16.21 -18.75 -2.75
CA SER A 58 15.47 -17.55 -3.06
C SER A 58 14.68 -17.79 -4.34
N THR A 59 13.36 -17.69 -4.29
CA THR A 59 12.53 -17.76 -5.49
C THR A 59 12.90 -16.59 -6.40
N PRO A 60 13.30 -16.83 -7.67
CA PRO A 60 13.66 -15.74 -8.56
C PRO A 60 12.44 -14.84 -8.82
N PRO A 61 12.65 -13.53 -9.06
CA PRO A 61 11.57 -12.64 -9.43
C PRO A 61 10.92 -13.10 -10.75
N LEU A 62 9.61 -12.84 -10.88
CA LEU A 62 8.89 -13.08 -12.12
C LEU A 62 9.50 -12.29 -13.28
N THR A 63 9.42 -12.83 -14.49
CA THR A 63 9.65 -12.01 -15.69
C THR A 63 8.59 -10.93 -15.80
N ARG A 64 8.84 -9.88 -16.58
CA ARG A 64 7.86 -8.79 -16.76
C ARG A 64 6.51 -9.29 -17.28
N GLU A 65 6.50 -10.22 -18.22
CA GLU A 65 5.28 -10.79 -18.80
C GLU A 65 4.51 -11.65 -17.79
N GLN A 66 5.22 -12.48 -17.01
CA GLN A 66 4.62 -13.24 -15.91
C GLN A 66 4.04 -12.31 -14.84
N ALA A 67 4.76 -11.24 -14.50
CA ALA A 67 4.31 -10.24 -13.55
C ALA A 67 3.08 -9.47 -14.05
N ALA A 68 3.03 -9.11 -15.34
CA ALA A 68 1.87 -8.50 -15.98
C ALA A 68 0.61 -9.38 -15.85
N LYS A 69 0.73 -10.67 -16.22
CA LYS A 69 -0.36 -11.64 -16.07
C LYS A 69 -0.77 -11.80 -14.61
N ARG A 70 0.20 -11.87 -13.70
CA ARG A 70 -0.06 -12.02 -12.26
C ARG A 70 -0.76 -10.79 -11.67
N TYR A 71 -0.34 -9.58 -12.04
CA TYR A 71 -0.98 -8.33 -11.62
C TYR A 71 -2.46 -8.30 -12.00
N LEU A 72 -2.78 -8.58 -13.27
CA LEU A 72 -4.16 -8.60 -13.76
C LEU A 72 -5.02 -9.66 -13.04
N ALA A 73 -4.47 -10.84 -12.78
CA ALA A 73 -5.16 -11.89 -12.05
C ALA A 73 -5.46 -11.51 -10.59
N ILE A 74 -4.56 -10.75 -9.95
CA ILE A 74 -4.73 -10.29 -8.56
C ILE A 74 -5.80 -9.20 -8.46
N VAL A 75 -5.81 -8.22 -9.37
CA VAL A 75 -6.72 -7.07 -9.26
C VAL A 75 -8.16 -7.39 -9.68
N ARG A 76 -8.35 -8.31 -10.64
CA ARG A 76 -9.67 -8.59 -11.24
C ARG A 76 -10.78 -8.90 -10.24
N PRO A 77 -10.62 -9.82 -9.26
CA PRO A 77 -11.72 -10.16 -8.35
C PRO A 77 -12.14 -8.98 -7.45
N TYR A 78 -11.17 -8.16 -7.05
CA TYR A 78 -11.45 -6.96 -6.27
C TYR A 78 -12.20 -5.92 -7.12
N ASN A 79 -11.76 -5.66 -8.35
CA ASN A 79 -12.45 -4.71 -9.23
C ASN A 79 -13.90 -5.15 -9.51
N GLN A 80 -14.12 -6.42 -9.84
CA GLN A 80 -15.46 -6.95 -10.11
C GLN A 80 -16.41 -6.85 -8.91
N THR A 81 -15.92 -7.06 -7.69
CA THR A 81 -16.74 -6.93 -6.48
C THR A 81 -17.02 -5.46 -6.16
N LEU A 82 -16.04 -4.57 -6.38
CA LEU A 82 -16.22 -3.13 -6.21
C LEU A 82 -17.23 -2.57 -7.21
N GLU A 83 -17.09 -2.87 -8.50
CA GLU A 83 -18.02 -2.48 -9.56
C GLU A 83 -19.45 -2.96 -9.26
N ARG A 84 -19.61 -4.17 -8.72
CA ARG A 84 -20.93 -4.70 -8.31
C ARG A 84 -21.52 -3.90 -7.16
N LEU A 85 -20.72 -3.56 -6.15
CA LEU A 85 -21.15 -2.72 -5.03
C LEU A 85 -21.56 -1.32 -5.51
N GLU A 86 -20.74 -0.69 -6.35
CA GLU A 86 -21.02 0.64 -6.91
C GLU A 86 -22.30 0.64 -7.75
N ARG A 87 -22.49 -0.36 -8.61
CA ARG A 87 -23.73 -0.55 -9.36
C ARG A 87 -24.94 -0.71 -8.44
N ALA A 88 -24.84 -1.53 -7.41
CA ALA A 88 -25.92 -1.74 -6.44
C ALA A 88 -26.26 -0.47 -5.66
N ILE A 89 -25.25 0.31 -5.27
CA ILE A 89 -25.43 1.63 -4.67
C ILE A 89 -26.22 2.51 -5.67
N ASN A 90 -25.74 2.65 -6.90
CA ASN A 90 -26.35 3.53 -7.90
C ASN A 90 -27.78 3.13 -8.29
N SER A 91 -28.08 1.83 -8.31
CA SER A 91 -29.42 1.30 -8.58
C SER A 91 -30.38 1.39 -7.39
N GLY A 92 -29.92 1.83 -6.22
CA GLY A 92 -30.77 1.93 -5.03
C GLY A 92 -31.12 0.58 -4.39
N GLU A 93 -30.25 -0.42 -4.51
CA GLU A 93 -30.46 -1.74 -3.91
C GLU A 93 -30.68 -1.66 -2.38
N PRO A 94 -31.46 -2.58 -1.79
CA PRO A 94 -31.72 -2.61 -0.36
C PRO A 94 -30.46 -2.70 0.49
N LEU A 95 -30.46 -2.08 1.67
CA LEU A 95 -29.33 -2.07 2.60
C LEU A 95 -28.74 -3.47 2.91
N PRO A 96 -29.53 -4.55 3.11
CA PRO A 96 -28.97 -5.90 3.29
C PRO A 96 -28.11 -6.38 2.11
N THR A 97 -28.53 -6.09 0.88
CA THR A 97 -27.77 -6.39 -0.34
C THR A 97 -26.45 -5.61 -0.35
N LEU A 98 -26.50 -4.30 -0.07
CA LEU A 98 -25.31 -3.44 -0.04
C LEU A 98 -24.29 -3.90 1.01
N LYS A 99 -24.75 -4.28 2.20
CA LYS A 99 -23.88 -4.81 3.27
C LYS A 99 -23.18 -6.10 2.86
N THR A 100 -23.90 -6.99 2.19
CA THR A 100 -23.36 -8.25 1.67
C THR A 100 -22.28 -7.99 0.62
N LEU A 101 -22.52 -7.07 -0.31
CA LEU A 101 -21.54 -6.67 -1.31
C LEU A 101 -20.31 -5.97 -0.70
N ALA A 102 -20.51 -5.08 0.28
CA ALA A 102 -19.41 -4.46 1.00
C ALA A 102 -18.51 -5.49 1.72
N ALA A 103 -19.11 -6.53 2.31
CA ALA A 103 -18.35 -7.64 2.91
C ALA A 103 -17.52 -8.39 1.85
N GLN A 104 -18.09 -8.67 0.68
CA GLN A 104 -17.37 -9.31 -0.43
C GLN A 104 -16.19 -8.45 -0.93
N VAL A 105 -16.36 -7.13 -1.02
CA VAL A 105 -15.26 -6.20 -1.37
C VAL A 105 -14.15 -6.25 -0.33
N ALA A 106 -14.49 -6.26 0.97
CA ALA A 106 -13.50 -6.34 2.05
C ALA A 106 -12.70 -7.67 2.00
N GLU A 107 -13.36 -8.79 1.75
CA GLU A 107 -12.73 -10.10 1.58
C GLU A 107 -11.83 -10.14 0.34
N ALA A 108 -12.32 -9.66 -0.80
CA ALA A 108 -11.55 -9.58 -2.03
C ALA A 108 -10.31 -8.69 -1.86
N ASN A 109 -10.44 -7.56 -1.15
CA ASN A 109 -9.32 -6.68 -0.84
C ASN A 109 -8.27 -7.35 0.06
N THR A 110 -8.71 -8.12 1.05
CA THR A 110 -7.81 -8.91 1.93
C THR A 110 -7.02 -9.94 1.11
N THR A 111 -7.71 -10.68 0.24
CA THR A 111 -7.07 -11.64 -0.67
C THR A 111 -6.09 -10.95 -1.62
N ARG A 112 -6.49 -9.81 -2.20
CA ARG A 112 -5.65 -8.99 -3.07
C ARG A 112 -4.35 -8.55 -2.38
N ILE A 113 -4.45 -8.04 -1.14
CA ILE A 113 -3.28 -7.65 -0.33
C ILE A 113 -2.33 -8.84 -0.15
N ARG A 114 -2.85 -9.98 0.31
CA ARG A 114 -2.02 -11.18 0.52
C ARG A 114 -1.29 -11.59 -0.76
N GLN A 115 -2.01 -11.70 -1.87
CA GLN A 115 -1.43 -12.12 -3.14
C GLN A 115 -0.37 -11.14 -3.67
N PHE A 116 -0.56 -9.83 -3.46
CA PHE A 116 0.47 -8.85 -3.80
C PHE A 116 1.74 -9.04 -2.99
N GLN A 117 1.62 -9.34 -1.69
CA GLN A 117 2.78 -9.54 -0.83
C GLN A 117 3.54 -10.85 -1.12
N GLU A 118 2.82 -11.91 -1.48
CA GLU A 118 3.41 -13.23 -1.77
C GLU A 118 4.06 -13.32 -3.16
N THR A 119 3.77 -12.37 -4.06
CA THR A 119 4.27 -12.42 -5.43
C THR A 119 5.71 -11.87 -5.52
N PRO A 120 6.67 -12.60 -6.11
CA PRO A 120 8.04 -12.14 -6.26
C PRO A 120 8.16 -11.16 -7.46
N TRP A 121 7.81 -9.89 -7.22
CA TRP A 121 7.79 -8.87 -8.27
C TRP A 121 9.18 -8.51 -8.82
N PRO A 122 9.28 -8.14 -10.12
CA PRO A 122 10.46 -7.47 -10.67
C PRO A 122 10.91 -6.29 -9.80
N ALA A 123 12.23 -6.04 -9.75
CA ALA A 123 12.81 -5.02 -8.86
C ALA A 123 12.22 -3.62 -9.08
N ASP A 124 12.00 -3.24 -10.34
CA ASP A 124 11.38 -1.98 -10.73
C ASP A 124 9.90 -1.90 -10.32
N VAL A 125 9.19 -2.99 -10.04
CA VAL A 125 7.75 -2.99 -9.71
C VAL A 125 7.48 -3.03 -8.21
N ARG A 126 8.45 -3.47 -7.40
CA ARG A 126 8.28 -3.70 -5.95
C ARG A 126 7.76 -2.51 -5.16
N ALA A 127 8.39 -1.33 -5.29
CA ALA A 127 8.01 -0.15 -4.51
C ALA A 127 6.57 0.33 -4.81
N PRO A 128 6.16 0.51 -6.08
CA PRO A 128 4.76 0.80 -6.40
C PRO A 128 3.75 -0.22 -5.86
N VAL A 129 4.08 -1.52 -5.89
CA VAL A 129 3.21 -2.56 -5.30
C VAL A 129 3.08 -2.40 -3.79
N GLN A 130 4.18 -2.14 -3.08
CA GLN A 130 4.15 -1.93 -1.64
C GLN A 130 3.31 -0.72 -1.26
N GLU A 131 3.41 0.39 -2.01
CA GLU A 131 2.55 1.55 -1.82
C GLU A 131 1.07 1.23 -2.11
N LEU A 132 0.78 0.45 -3.16
CA LEU A 132 -0.59 0.00 -3.46
C LEU A 132 -1.16 -0.86 -2.32
N VAL A 133 -0.35 -1.76 -1.76
CA VAL A 133 -0.73 -2.56 -0.59
C VAL A 133 -1.01 -1.68 0.63
N ALA A 134 -0.23 -0.62 0.84
CA ALA A 134 -0.47 0.32 1.94
C ALA A 134 -1.82 1.04 1.78
N GLN A 135 -2.14 1.53 0.57
CA GLN A 135 -3.46 2.12 0.28
C GLN A 135 -4.60 1.12 0.50
N ALA A 136 -4.44 -0.10 -0.03
CA ALA A 136 -5.42 -1.17 0.13
C ALA A 136 -5.69 -1.48 1.62
N ARG A 137 -4.67 -1.44 2.48
CA ARG A 137 -4.83 -1.61 3.94
C ARG A 137 -5.56 -0.44 4.59
N SER A 138 -5.26 0.80 4.19
CA SER A 138 -5.98 1.98 4.69
C SER A 138 -7.47 1.95 4.36
N ALA A 139 -7.87 1.33 3.25
CA ALA A 139 -9.26 1.13 2.88
C ALA A 139 -10.00 0.07 3.71
N MET A 140 -9.31 -0.85 4.39
CA MET A 140 -9.95 -2.01 5.05
C MET A 140 -10.93 -1.64 6.16
N GLY A 141 -10.55 -0.71 7.05
CA GLY A 141 -11.39 -0.31 8.18
C GLY A 141 -12.77 0.18 7.72
N PRO A 142 -12.83 1.19 6.84
CA PRO A 142 -14.10 1.66 6.26
C PRO A 142 -14.88 0.57 5.51
N LEU A 143 -14.23 -0.32 4.75
CA LEU A 143 -14.91 -1.41 4.04
C LEU A 143 -15.58 -2.42 5.01
N HIS A 144 -14.89 -2.78 6.10
CA HIS A 144 -15.47 -3.64 7.13
C HIS A 144 -16.63 -2.96 7.87
N GLN A 145 -16.52 -1.66 8.14
CA GLN A 145 -17.60 -0.89 8.75
C GLN A 145 -18.82 -0.79 7.81
N ALA A 146 -18.61 -0.64 6.50
CA ALA A 146 -19.69 -0.58 5.52
C ALA A 146 -20.55 -1.86 5.52
N ALA A 147 -19.93 -3.03 5.73
CA ALA A 147 -20.62 -4.31 5.83
C ALA A 147 -21.54 -4.42 7.07
N THR A 148 -21.34 -3.59 8.11
CA THR A 148 -22.13 -3.61 9.34
C THR A 148 -22.99 -2.36 9.55
N ALA A 149 -22.95 -1.43 8.59
CA ALA A 149 -23.69 -0.17 8.62
C ALA A 149 -25.18 -0.37 8.94
N LYS A 150 -25.75 0.63 9.61
CA LYS A 150 -27.14 0.69 10.05
C LYS A 150 -28.04 1.41 9.06
N THR A 151 -27.47 2.31 8.25
CA THR A 151 -28.19 3.06 7.22
C THR A 151 -27.45 3.01 5.88
N ARG A 152 -28.17 3.35 4.81
CA ARG A 152 -27.60 3.45 3.46
C ARG A 152 -26.61 4.60 3.36
N GLU A 153 -26.93 5.74 3.98
CA GLU A 153 -26.10 6.94 3.99
C GLU A 153 -24.77 6.68 4.69
N GLU A 154 -24.80 5.96 5.82
CA GLU A 154 -23.60 5.53 6.54
C GLU A 154 -22.75 4.61 5.65
N LEU A 155 -23.36 3.59 5.03
CA LEU A 155 -22.67 2.68 4.13
C LEU A 155 -21.98 3.42 2.98
N VAL A 156 -22.69 4.31 2.29
CA VAL A 156 -22.15 5.09 1.16
C VAL A 156 -21.00 5.99 1.64
N SER A 157 -21.14 6.66 2.78
CA SER A 157 -20.08 7.48 3.36
C SER A 157 -18.81 6.68 3.66
N LEU A 158 -18.96 5.45 4.18
CA LEU A 158 -17.85 4.55 4.47
C LEU A 158 -17.18 4.02 3.19
N VAL A 159 -17.95 3.70 2.16
CA VAL A 159 -17.41 3.31 0.84
C VAL A 159 -16.63 4.47 0.21
N LEU A 160 -17.16 5.70 0.25
CA LEU A 160 -16.45 6.90 -0.22
C LEU A 160 -15.17 7.15 0.59
N ARG A 161 -15.19 6.89 1.90
CA ARG A 161 -13.99 6.95 2.74
C ARG A 161 -12.95 5.91 2.35
N ALA A 162 -13.35 4.69 2.02
CA ALA A 162 -12.45 3.67 1.48
C ALA A 162 -11.86 4.12 0.13
N GLY A 163 -12.69 4.69 -0.75
CA GLY A 163 -12.29 5.15 -2.09
C GLY A 163 -11.19 6.22 -2.10
N ARG A 164 -11.01 6.98 -1.02
CA ARG A 164 -9.85 7.90 -0.87
C ARG A 164 -8.49 7.18 -0.83
N HIS A 165 -8.50 5.87 -0.69
CA HIS A 165 -7.34 4.98 -0.67
C HIS A 165 -7.40 3.95 -1.82
N ASP A 166 -7.91 4.35 -3.00
CA ASP A 166 -8.04 3.49 -4.18
C ASP A 166 -6.69 3.00 -4.76
N GLY A 167 -5.60 3.73 -4.48
CA GLY A 167 -4.27 3.45 -4.99
C GLY A 167 -4.13 3.66 -6.50
N ALA A 168 -4.97 4.49 -7.12
CA ALA A 168 -5.02 4.68 -8.58
C ALA A 168 -3.65 5.09 -9.15
N ARG A 169 -2.93 6.00 -8.48
CA ARG A 169 -1.59 6.44 -8.88
C ARG A 169 -0.60 5.27 -8.91
N GLN A 170 -0.59 4.44 -7.87
CA GLN A 170 0.30 3.29 -7.76
C GLN A 170 -0.05 2.21 -8.79
N ALA A 171 -1.34 1.95 -8.99
CA ALA A 171 -1.82 1.03 -10.02
C ALA A 171 -1.37 1.47 -11.42
N ALA A 172 -1.46 2.77 -11.75
CA ALA A 172 -0.98 3.32 -13.01
C ALA A 172 0.54 3.13 -13.19
N GLU A 173 1.33 3.40 -12.15
CA GLU A 173 2.78 3.18 -12.17
C GLU A 173 3.15 1.71 -12.37
N ILE A 174 2.44 0.78 -11.71
CA ILE A 174 2.65 -0.67 -11.90
C ILE A 174 2.34 -1.07 -13.35
N ARG A 175 1.19 -0.64 -13.89
CA ARG A 175 0.80 -0.94 -15.29
C ARG A 175 1.83 -0.42 -16.28
N LYS A 176 2.31 0.81 -16.11
CA LYS A 176 3.38 1.41 -16.93
C LYS A 176 4.64 0.56 -16.92
N ARG A 177 5.13 0.15 -15.74
CA ARG A 177 6.36 -0.66 -15.61
C ARG A 177 6.20 -2.09 -16.13
N LEU A 178 4.98 -2.63 -16.05
CA LEU A 178 4.61 -3.92 -16.61
C LEU A 178 4.26 -3.88 -18.10
N LYS A 179 4.29 -2.70 -18.74
CA LYS A 179 3.88 -2.49 -20.14
C LYS A 179 2.46 -2.99 -20.44
N LEU A 180 1.57 -2.88 -19.45
CA LEU A 180 0.14 -3.09 -19.64
C LEU A 180 -0.45 -1.83 -20.29
N SER A 181 -1.41 -2.00 -21.21
CA SER A 181 -2.26 -0.89 -21.69
C SER A 181 -2.94 -0.19 -20.50
N GLN A 182 -3.49 1.02 -20.69
CA GLN A 182 -4.36 1.63 -19.67
C GLN A 182 -5.53 0.67 -19.34
N TYR A 183 -6.12 0.78 -18.15
CA TYR A 183 -7.27 -0.06 -17.78
C TYR A 183 -8.49 0.43 -18.55
N ASP A 184 -8.99 -0.37 -19.48
CA ASP A 184 -10.28 -0.17 -20.11
C ASP A 184 -11.29 -1.02 -19.32
N GLU A 185 -12.18 -0.35 -18.59
CA GLU A 185 -13.33 -0.98 -17.95
C GLU A 185 -14.33 -1.30 -19.07
N GLU A 186 -14.28 -2.53 -19.61
CA GLU A 186 -15.27 -2.96 -20.60
C GLU A 186 -16.63 -3.07 -19.90
N VAL A 187 -17.54 -2.16 -20.27
CA VAL A 187 -18.93 -2.13 -19.83
C VAL A 187 -19.70 -3.21 -20.59
N PRO A 188 -20.24 -4.26 -19.94
CA PRO A 188 -21.31 -5.07 -20.52
C PRO A 188 -22.65 -4.34 -20.48
#